data_AF-A0A0L7KLC6-F1
#
_entry.id   AF-A0A0L7KLC6-F1
#
_cell.length_a   1.000
_cell.length_b   1.000
_cell.length_c   1.000
_cell.angle_alpha   90.00
_cell.angle_beta   90.00
_cell.angle_gamma   90.00
#
_symmetry.space_group_name_H-M   'P 1'
#
loop_
_entity.id
_entity.type
_entity.pdbx_description
1 polymer ?
#
loop_
_entity_poly.entity_id
_entity_poly.type
_entity_poly.pdbx_seq_one_letter_code
_entity_poly.pdbx_strand_id
1 'polypeptide(L)'
;MISKVIILLVILTRTLSQLCDKEQAIDISKGTHLPHKVIYHESIKYERDEYFLDENGREMGCICLKKQCISKCCPFGLGYSMKDKTCVSDVDDFDPPVWDKYRLLEQKANDTFHFIFGKRNCTLPELRIVIGRATTGYHVQTVREY
;
A
#
# COMPACT_ATOMS: atom_id res chain seq x y z
N MET A 1 29.17 -24.94 40.29
CA MET A 1 29.17 -23.72 39.45
C MET A 1 28.84 -24.08 37.98
N ILE A 2 27.62 -24.55 37.67
CA ILE A 2 27.22 -24.90 36.28
C ILE A 2 25.87 -24.23 35.88
N SER A 3 25.19 -23.54 36.78
CA SER A 3 23.81 -23.09 36.53
C SER A 3 23.71 -21.59 36.19
N LYS A 4 24.43 -21.13 35.16
CA LYS A 4 24.20 -19.80 34.55
C LYS A 4 24.33 -19.78 33.01
N VAL A 5 24.72 -20.89 32.39
CA VAL A 5 25.07 -20.92 30.95
C VAL A 5 23.88 -21.31 30.05
N ILE A 6 22.77 -21.80 30.61
CA ILE A 6 21.63 -22.32 29.81
C ILE A 6 20.50 -21.30 29.63
N ILE A 7 20.47 -20.20 30.40
CA ILE A 7 19.47 -19.11 30.25
C ILE A 7 20.02 -18.02 29.31
N LEU A 8 20.91 -18.41 28.40
CA LEU A 8 21.21 -17.66 27.17
C LEU A 8 20.77 -18.52 25.97
N LEU A 9 19.67 -19.27 26.14
CA LEU A 9 18.83 -19.65 25.01
C LEU A 9 18.26 -18.34 24.49
N VAL A 10 19.05 -17.69 23.64
CA VAL A 10 18.67 -16.62 22.74
C VAL A 10 17.37 -17.10 22.12
N ILE A 11 16.26 -16.57 22.64
CA ILE A 11 14.96 -16.69 22.03
C ILE A 11 15.11 -15.88 20.74
N LEU A 12 15.69 -16.53 19.73
CA LEU A 12 15.50 -16.24 18.31
C LEU A 12 14.00 -16.48 18.05
N THR A 13 13.17 -15.65 18.69
CA THR A 13 11.92 -15.26 18.07
C THR A 13 12.40 -14.58 16.79
N ARG A 14 12.39 -15.35 15.70
CA ARG A 14 12.28 -14.74 14.40
C ARG A 14 11.06 -13.87 14.53
N THR A 15 11.26 -12.58 14.73
CA THR A 15 10.25 -11.61 14.34
C THR A 15 9.97 -12.01 12.90
N LEU A 16 8.79 -12.58 12.68
CA LEU A 16 8.33 -12.90 11.35
C LEU A 16 8.32 -11.52 10.68
N SER A 17 9.37 -11.22 9.92
CA SER A 17 9.55 -9.90 9.37
C SER A 17 8.34 -9.70 8.49
N GLN A 18 7.44 -8.83 8.94
CA GLN A 18 6.20 -8.60 8.23
C GLN A 18 6.60 -8.00 6.89
N LEU A 19 6.29 -8.73 5.82
CA LEU A 19 6.82 -8.45 4.49
C LEU A 19 6.38 -7.08 3.96
N CYS A 20 5.13 -6.72 4.26
CA CYS A 20 4.58 -5.39 4.09
C CYS A 20 3.49 -5.14 5.12
N ASP A 21 3.17 -3.87 5.34
CA ASP A 21 2.07 -3.49 6.21
C ASP A 21 0.74 -4.06 5.70
N LYS A 22 -0.21 -4.32 6.62
CA LYS A 22 -1.51 -4.91 6.24
C LYS A 22 -2.27 -4.01 5.26
N GLU A 23 -2.10 -2.70 5.37
CA GLU A 23 -2.68 -1.68 4.49
C GLU A 23 -2.07 -1.69 3.08
N GLN A 24 -0.89 -2.31 2.91
CA GLN A 24 -0.20 -2.50 1.62
C GLN A 24 -0.44 -3.89 1.04
N ALA A 25 -1.28 -4.70 1.69
CA ALA A 25 -1.56 -6.07 1.29
C ALA A 25 -3.01 -6.22 0.82
N ILE A 26 -3.22 -7.05 -0.19
CA ILE A 26 -4.54 -7.43 -0.69
C ILE A 26 -4.75 -8.93 -0.54
N ASP A 27 -6.01 -9.35 -0.36
CA ASP A 27 -6.36 -10.76 -0.24
C ASP A 27 -6.24 -11.43 -1.62
N ILE A 28 -5.22 -12.28 -1.77
CA ILE A 28 -4.95 -13.03 -3.00
C ILE A 28 -5.35 -14.50 -2.87
N SER A 29 -6.08 -14.89 -1.82
CA SER A 29 -6.43 -16.29 -1.53
C SER A 29 -7.27 -16.95 -2.63
N LYS A 30 -7.96 -16.14 -3.45
CA LYS A 30 -8.73 -16.60 -4.62
C LYS A 30 -7.91 -16.63 -5.92
N GLY A 31 -6.60 -16.40 -5.84
CA GLY A 31 -5.68 -16.47 -6.96
C GLY A 31 -5.44 -17.90 -7.47
N THR A 32 -4.81 -18.01 -8.63
CA THR A 32 -4.37 -19.29 -9.20
C THR A 32 -3.00 -19.67 -8.65
N HIS A 33 -2.93 -20.76 -7.89
CA HIS A 33 -1.65 -21.30 -7.41
C HIS A 33 -0.91 -22.04 -8.53
N LEU A 34 0.30 -21.58 -8.79
CA LEU A 34 1.23 -22.18 -9.74
C LEU A 34 2.32 -22.96 -8.98
N PRO A 35 3.07 -23.84 -9.67
CA PRO A 35 4.22 -24.52 -9.06
C PRO A 35 5.22 -23.55 -8.42
N HIS A 36 6.02 -24.05 -7.48
CA HIS A 36 7.02 -23.27 -6.74
C HIS A 36 6.47 -22.17 -5.83
N LYS A 37 5.20 -22.26 -5.40
CA LYS A 37 4.57 -21.30 -4.47
C LYS A 37 4.44 -19.91 -5.07
N VAL A 38 3.98 -19.88 -6.32
CA VAL A 38 3.64 -18.66 -7.03
C VAL A 38 2.12 -18.53 -7.05
N ILE A 39 1.61 -17.33 -6.82
CA ILE A 39 0.17 -17.03 -6.88
C ILE A 39 -0.07 -15.99 -7.96
N TYR A 40 -0.99 -16.28 -8.87
CA TYR A 40 -1.43 -15.34 -9.90
C TYR A 40 -2.83 -14.80 -9.55
N HIS A 41 -2.94 -13.50 -9.30
CA HIS A 41 -4.19 -12.86 -8.88
C HIS A 41 -4.38 -11.56 -9.67
N GLU A 42 -5.54 -11.40 -10.33
CA GLU A 42 -5.88 -10.18 -11.10
C GLU A 42 -4.79 -9.72 -12.08
N SER A 43 -4.20 -10.65 -12.81
CA SER A 43 -3.08 -10.41 -13.74
C SER A 43 -1.75 -10.01 -13.11
N ILE A 44 -1.59 -10.20 -11.80
CA ILE A 44 -0.36 -9.93 -11.06
C ILE A 44 0.19 -11.25 -10.52
N LYS A 45 1.48 -11.49 -10.77
CA LYS A 45 2.22 -12.65 -10.27
C LYS A 45 2.90 -12.29 -8.95
N TYR A 46 2.63 -13.06 -7.90
CA TYR A 46 3.28 -12.97 -6.60
C TYR A 46 4.19 -14.19 -6.39
N GLU A 47 5.47 -13.92 -6.18
CA GLU A 47 6.46 -14.90 -5.75
C GLU A 47 6.36 -15.14 -4.23
N ARG A 48 7.01 -16.20 -3.75
CA ARG A 48 6.92 -16.67 -2.37
C ARG A 48 7.25 -15.62 -1.31
N ASP A 49 8.13 -14.69 -1.62
CA ASP A 49 8.59 -13.59 -0.78
C ASP A 49 7.82 -12.28 -1.04
N GLU A 50 6.66 -12.35 -1.70
CA GLU A 50 5.82 -11.21 -2.04
C GLU A 50 4.39 -11.34 -1.47
N TYR A 51 4.14 -12.37 -0.67
CA TYR A 51 2.90 -12.57 0.07
C TYR A 51 3.14 -13.28 1.41
N PHE A 52 2.17 -13.20 2.32
CA PHE A 52 2.21 -13.86 3.63
C PHE A 52 0.83 -14.39 4.02
N LEU A 53 0.77 -15.24 5.05
CA LEU A 53 -0.50 -15.66 5.64
C LEU A 53 -0.88 -14.72 6.78
N ASP A 54 -2.12 -14.20 6.77
CA ASP A 54 -2.64 -13.43 7.89
C ASP A 54 -3.03 -14.32 9.07
N GLU A 55 -3.46 -13.69 10.17
CA GLU A 55 -3.92 -14.36 11.39
C GLU A 55 -5.10 -15.32 11.17
N ASN A 56 -5.85 -15.15 10.07
CA ASN A 56 -6.98 -15.98 9.69
C ASN A 56 -6.61 -17.05 8.65
N GLY A 57 -5.33 -17.18 8.30
CA GLY A 57 -4.85 -18.11 7.28
C GLY A 57 -5.15 -17.69 5.84
N ARG A 58 -5.46 -16.41 5.59
CA ARG A 58 -5.64 -15.86 4.24
C ARG A 58 -4.29 -15.48 3.63
N GLU A 59 -4.14 -15.71 2.34
CA GLU A 59 -2.94 -15.30 1.61
C GLU A 59 -3.06 -13.83 1.23
N MET A 60 -2.16 -13.01 1.78
CA MET A 60 -2.12 -11.56 1.62
C MET A 60 -0.91 -11.16 0.78
N GLY A 61 -1.15 -10.65 -0.44
CA GLY A 61 -0.12 -10.22 -1.39
C GLY A 61 0.25 -8.76 -1.21
N CYS A 62 1.55 -8.46 -1.13
CA CYS A 62 2.08 -7.11 -0.99
C CYS A 62 2.01 -6.35 -2.33
N ILE A 63 0.85 -5.75 -2.61
CA ILE A 63 0.57 -5.09 -3.90
C ILE A 63 1.52 -3.94 -4.19
N CYS A 64 2.03 -3.25 -3.15
CA CYS A 64 2.94 -2.12 -3.32
C CYS A 64 4.36 -2.50 -3.75
N LEU A 65 4.72 -3.78 -3.71
CA LEU A 65 5.94 -4.29 -4.36
C LEU A 65 5.73 -4.51 -5.87
N LYS A 66 4.48 -4.57 -6.33
CA LYS A 66 4.09 -4.85 -7.72
C LYS A 66 3.61 -3.63 -8.48
N LYS A 67 2.98 -2.68 -7.77
CA LYS A 67 2.47 -1.43 -8.30
C LYS A 67 2.90 -0.29 -7.41
N GLN A 68 3.05 0.90 -8.01
CA GLN A 68 3.24 2.10 -7.23
C GLN A 68 1.99 2.38 -6.41
N CYS A 69 2.16 2.47 -5.09
CA CYS A 69 1.09 2.79 -4.18
C CYS A 69 1.11 4.26 -3.78
N ILE A 70 -0.07 4.86 -3.69
CA ILE A 70 -0.25 6.20 -3.13
C ILE A 70 -1.31 6.17 -2.04
N SER A 71 -1.15 7.04 -1.05
CA SER A 71 -2.08 7.09 0.07
C SER A 71 -3.16 8.14 -0.16
N LYS A 72 -4.42 7.74 0.05
CA LYS A 72 -5.57 8.66 0.12
C LYS A 72 -6.26 8.47 1.45
N CYS A 73 -6.60 9.56 2.14
CA CYS A 73 -7.15 9.44 3.50
C CYS A 73 -8.52 8.71 3.55
N CYS A 74 -9.33 8.91 2.52
CA CYS A 74 -10.68 8.38 2.41
C CYS A 74 -10.83 7.57 1.11
N PRO A 75 -11.77 6.61 1.05
CA PRO A 75 -12.17 5.94 -0.20
C PRO A 75 -12.53 6.91 -1.33
N PHE A 76 -12.62 6.39 -2.55
CA PHE A 76 -13.13 7.18 -3.69
C PHE A 76 -14.56 7.68 -3.44
N GLY A 77 -14.88 8.86 -3.97
CA GLY A 77 -16.15 9.57 -3.71
C GLY A 77 -16.25 10.26 -2.34
N LEU A 78 -15.22 10.13 -1.48
CA LEU A 78 -15.19 10.74 -0.15
C LEU A 78 -13.94 11.62 0.05
N GLY A 79 -14.11 12.68 0.83
CA GLY A 79 -13.07 13.62 1.26
C GLY A 79 -12.94 13.65 2.77
N TYR A 80 -11.74 13.92 3.29
CA TYR A 80 -11.52 14.01 4.73
C TYR A 80 -11.90 15.41 5.26
N SER A 81 -12.95 15.50 6.07
CA SER A 81 -13.34 16.73 6.76
C SER A 81 -12.42 16.95 7.97
N MET A 82 -11.64 18.02 7.96
CA MET A 82 -10.81 18.41 9.12
C MET A 82 -11.66 18.85 10.32
N LYS A 83 -12.87 19.37 10.06
CA LYS A 83 -13.83 19.81 11.08
C LYS A 83 -14.43 18.62 11.81
N ASP A 84 -15.00 17.69 11.06
CA ASP A 84 -15.72 16.53 11.60
C ASP A 84 -14.78 15.34 11.88
N LYS A 85 -13.50 15.48 11.47
CA LYS A 85 -12.43 14.48 11.61
C LYS A 85 -12.78 13.12 11.01
N THR A 86 -13.65 13.11 10.00
CA THR A 86 -14.18 11.90 9.34
C THR A 86 -14.24 12.07 7.82
N CYS A 87 -14.46 10.97 7.11
CA CYS A 87 -14.72 10.97 5.68
C CYS A 87 -16.17 11.38 5.41
N VAL A 88 -16.35 12.38 4.55
CA VAL A 88 -17.66 12.90 4.12
C VAL A 88 -17.75 12.82 2.60
N SER A 89 -18.97 12.82 2.06
CA SER A 89 -19.16 12.86 0.62
C SER A 89 -18.46 14.07 0.02
N ASP A 90 -17.72 13.83 -1.05
CA ASP A 90 -17.05 14.88 -1.82
C ASP A 90 -17.60 14.86 -3.25
N VAL A 91 -17.74 16.04 -3.83
CA VAL A 91 -18.24 16.20 -5.20
C VAL A 91 -17.11 16.15 -6.22
N ASP A 92 -15.88 16.39 -5.78
CA ASP A 92 -14.71 16.34 -6.64
C ASP A 92 -14.24 14.88 -6.82
N ASP A 93 -14.16 14.43 -8.08
CA ASP A 93 -13.51 13.15 -8.38
C ASP A 93 -12.00 13.28 -8.15
N PHE A 94 -11.44 12.37 -7.35
CA PHE A 94 -10.01 12.38 -7.08
C PHE A 94 -9.27 11.67 -8.22
N ASP A 95 -8.96 12.42 -9.27
CA ASP A 95 -8.15 11.95 -10.40
C ASP A 95 -7.00 12.94 -10.68
N PRO A 96 -5.96 12.94 -9.84
CA PRO A 96 -4.85 13.87 -10.00
C PRO A 96 -4.06 13.58 -11.29
N PRO A 97 -3.58 14.60 -12.02
CA PRO A 97 -2.74 14.41 -13.19
C PRO A 97 -1.51 13.54 -12.90
N VAL A 98 -1.25 12.57 -13.78
CA VAL A 98 -0.11 11.64 -13.67
C VAL A 98 1.04 12.10 -14.55
N TRP A 99 2.24 12.22 -13.97
CA TRP A 99 3.41 12.73 -14.69
C TRP A 99 4.56 11.71 -14.72
N ASP A 100 5.24 11.66 -15.87
CA ASP A 100 6.52 11.00 -16.07
C ASP A 100 7.60 12.07 -16.26
N LYS A 101 8.25 12.43 -15.14
CA LYS A 101 9.18 13.57 -15.05
C LYS A 101 8.52 14.89 -15.46
N TYR A 102 8.64 15.26 -16.73
CA TYR A 102 8.12 16.52 -17.29
C TYR A 102 6.95 16.31 -18.25
N ARG A 103 6.54 15.06 -18.48
CA ARG A 103 5.47 14.71 -19.42
C ARG A 103 4.21 14.32 -18.67
N LEU A 104 3.12 15.03 -18.94
CA LEU A 104 1.77 14.60 -18.55
C LEU A 104 1.40 13.32 -19.31
N LEU A 105 0.95 12.30 -18.58
CA LEU A 105 0.46 11.05 -19.15
C LEU A 105 -1.07 11.13 -19.28
N GLU A 106 -1.61 10.75 -20.44
CA GLU A 106 -3.06 10.66 -20.68
C GLU A 106 -3.63 9.37 -20.09
N GLN A 107 -3.54 9.24 -18.76
CA GLN A 107 -4.00 8.07 -18.02
C GLN A 107 -4.61 8.50 -16.69
N LYS A 108 -5.60 7.75 -16.22
CA LYS A 108 -6.20 8.00 -14.92
C LYS A 108 -5.26 7.57 -13.79
N ALA A 109 -5.31 8.28 -12.67
CA ALA A 109 -4.52 7.95 -11.51
C ALA A 109 -4.89 6.57 -10.94
N ASN A 110 -6.18 6.21 -10.97
CA ASN A 110 -6.68 4.92 -10.48
C ASN A 110 -6.21 3.71 -11.31
N ASP A 111 -5.94 3.90 -12.60
CA ASP A 111 -5.40 2.85 -13.46
C ASP A 111 -3.88 2.68 -13.27
N THR A 112 -3.22 3.76 -12.82
CA THR A 112 -1.77 3.83 -12.66
C THR A 112 -1.30 3.34 -11.30
N PHE A 113 -1.95 3.83 -10.24
CA PHE A 113 -1.52 3.64 -8.87
C PHE A 113 -2.49 2.74 -8.11
N HIS A 114 -1.95 1.96 -7.18
CA HIS A 114 -2.78 1.31 -6.17
C HIS A 114 -3.02 2.29 -5.01
N PHE A 115 -4.29 2.57 -4.73
CA PHE A 115 -4.67 3.50 -3.68
C PHE A 115 -4.80 2.79 -2.34
N ILE A 116 -3.96 3.19 -1.38
CA ILE A 116 -4.11 2.77 0.01
C ILE A 116 -4.99 3.78 0.73
N PHE A 117 -6.12 3.30 1.24
CA PHE A 117 -7.04 4.13 2.00
C PHE A 117 -6.74 4.07 3.48
N GLY A 118 -6.78 5.22 4.13
CA GLY A 118 -6.69 5.29 5.59
C GLY A 118 -6.08 6.60 6.06
N LYS A 119 -6.42 6.96 7.30
CA LYS A 119 -5.86 8.15 7.92
C LYS A 119 -4.37 7.93 8.18
N ARG A 120 -3.52 8.60 7.39
CA ARG A 120 -2.08 8.62 7.61
C ARG A 120 -1.71 9.57 8.73
N ASN A 121 -0.78 9.12 9.57
CA ASN A 121 -0.16 9.98 10.55
C ASN A 121 0.97 10.75 9.86
N CYS A 122 0.61 11.84 9.18
CA CYS A 122 1.57 12.65 8.44
C CYS A 122 2.51 13.37 9.41
N THR A 123 3.63 12.74 9.73
CA THR A 123 4.82 13.41 10.26
C THR A 123 5.66 13.91 9.09
N LEU A 124 6.39 15.02 9.28
CA LEU A 124 7.29 15.52 8.24
C LEU A 124 8.23 14.40 7.76
N PRO A 125 8.40 14.22 6.43
CA PRO A 125 8.06 15.15 5.34
C PRO A 125 6.66 14.97 4.70
N GLU A 126 5.76 14.15 5.25
CA GLU A 126 4.45 13.90 4.63
C GLU A 126 3.53 15.14 4.67
N LEU A 127 3.06 15.59 3.50
CA LEU A 127 2.18 16.75 3.34
C LEU A 127 0.73 16.31 3.09
N ARG A 128 -0.24 16.95 3.76
CA ARG A 128 -1.67 16.79 3.46
C ARG A 128 -2.08 17.77 2.38
N ILE A 129 -2.58 17.24 1.26
CA ILE A 129 -3.02 18.04 0.12
C ILE A 129 -4.55 18.01 0.07
N VAL A 130 -5.16 19.18 -0.14
CA VAL A 130 -6.61 19.30 -0.38
C VAL A 130 -6.94 18.65 -1.73
N ILE A 131 -8.01 17.86 -1.79
CA ILE A 131 -8.42 17.11 -3.00
C ILE A 131 -8.44 18.01 -4.24
N GLY A 132 -9.17 19.14 -4.20
CA GLY A 132 -9.22 20.09 -5.32
C GLY A 132 -7.87 20.73 -5.70
N ARG A 133 -6.87 20.72 -4.79
CA ARG A 133 -5.49 21.12 -5.14
C ARG A 133 -4.70 19.98 -5.77
N ALA A 134 -4.96 18.73 -5.39
CA ALA A 134 -4.35 17.57 -6.03
C ALA A 134 -4.78 17.40 -7.49
N THR A 135 -5.94 17.95 -7.88
CA THR A 135 -6.42 17.94 -9.27
C THR A 135 -5.97 19.15 -10.09
N THR A 136 -5.50 20.24 -9.48
CA THR A 136 -5.18 21.50 -10.17
C THR A 136 -3.74 22.00 -9.99
N GLY A 137 -3.17 21.85 -8.79
CA GLY A 137 -1.90 22.48 -8.41
C GLY A 137 -0.81 21.53 -7.90
N TYR A 138 -1.16 20.29 -7.62
CA TYR A 138 -0.22 19.21 -7.33
C TYR A 138 -0.45 18.07 -8.32
N HIS A 139 0.59 17.30 -8.59
CA HIS A 139 0.52 16.16 -9.49
C HIS A 139 1.21 14.96 -8.88
N VAL A 140 0.83 13.76 -9.32
CA VAL A 140 1.44 12.52 -8.87
C VAL A 140 2.46 12.09 -9.92
N GLN A 141 3.68 11.78 -9.49
CA GLN A 141 4.76 11.38 -10.37
C GLN A 141 5.04 9.89 -10.24
N THR A 142 5.28 9.22 -11.37
CA THR A 142 5.80 7.86 -11.35
C THR A 142 7.31 7.86 -11.09
N VAL A 143 7.77 7.15 -10.06
CA VAL A 143 9.21 6.95 -9.80
C VAL A 143 9.67 5.69 -10.52
N ARG A 144 10.42 5.84 -11.62
CA ARG A 144 11.13 4.70 -12.23
C ARG A 144 12.51 4.63 -11.60
N GLU A 145 12.74 3.68 -10.71
CA GLU A 145 14.10 3.30 -10.32
C GLU A 145 14.75 2.58 -11.52
N TYR A 146 15.94 3.06 -11.92
CA TYR A 146 16.74 2.51 -13.01
C TYR A 146 17.81 1.56 -12.47
#